data_AF-A0ABD2KZN4-F1
#
_entry.id   AF-A0ABD2KZN4-F1
#
_cell.length_a   1.000
_cell.length_b   1.000
_cell.length_c   1.000
_cell.angle_alpha   90.00
_cell.angle_beta   90.00
_cell.angle_gamma   90.00
#
_symmetry.space_group_name_H-M   'P 1'
#
loop_
_entity.id
_entity.type
_entity.pdbx_description
1 polymer ?
#
loop_
_entity_poly.entity_id
_entity_poly.type
_entity_poly.pdbx_seq_one_letter_code
_entity_poly.pdbx_strand_id
1 'polypeptide(L)'
;MDFTTKAKTKSREAIGSERRSEAVHIKGFSWKILAQIRKNLLGTDNEKWMDFHLLCDAPKEAKNCSFECSATFRIVSQKKDVPDFNDEFNDQLLNNKLSWEFFHSISFAELIDPEKGFYNKSEDKVTLAIDVTVK
;
A
#
# COMPACT_ATOMS: atom_id res chain seq x y z
N MET A 1 -9.93 -5.32 -15.42
CA MET A 1 -10.89 -5.41 -14.29
C MET A 1 -10.23 -4.67 -13.17
N ASP A 2 -10.94 -3.67 -12.67
CA ASP A 2 -10.30 -2.57 -11.97
C ASP A 2 -10.95 -2.48 -10.59
N PHE A 3 -10.15 -2.32 -9.55
CA PHE A 3 -10.65 -2.18 -8.19
C PHE A 3 -9.76 -1.27 -7.34
N THR A 4 -10.36 -0.65 -6.33
CA THR A 4 -9.64 0.12 -5.33
C THR A 4 -9.77 -0.55 -3.97
N THR A 5 -8.66 -0.76 -3.28
CA THR A 5 -8.65 -1.16 -1.87
C THR A 5 -8.04 -0.06 -1.01
N LYS A 6 -8.45 0.02 0.27
CA LYS A 6 -8.01 1.08 1.19
C LYS A 6 -7.61 0.53 2.55
N ALA A 7 -6.61 1.16 3.17
CA ALA A 7 -6.25 0.95 4.56
C ALA A 7 -6.09 2.29 5.29
N LYS A 8 -6.21 2.24 6.61
CA LYS A 8 -6.01 3.41 7.47
C LYS A 8 -4.96 3.05 8.52
N THR A 9 -4.03 3.96 8.74
CA THR A 9 -3.03 3.87 9.81
C THR A 9 -3.00 5.17 10.60
N LYS A 10 -2.36 5.14 11.77
CA LYS A 10 -2.22 6.26 12.68
C LYS A 10 -0.76 6.63 12.87
N SER A 11 -0.49 7.91 13.11
CA SER A 11 0.89 8.38 13.28
C SER A 11 1.56 7.78 14.52
N ARG A 12 0.77 7.44 15.55
CA ARG A 12 1.24 6.93 16.85
C ARG A 12 1.47 5.42 16.92
N GLU A 13 1.21 4.68 15.84
CA GLU A 13 1.43 3.23 15.86
C GLU A 13 2.91 2.88 16.08
N ALA A 14 3.20 1.83 16.84
CA ALA A 14 4.57 1.48 17.23
C ALA A 14 5.37 0.91 16.05
N ILE A 15 6.70 1.01 16.11
CA ILE A 15 7.56 0.27 15.16
C ILE A 15 7.26 -1.23 15.28
N GLY A 16 7.10 -1.90 14.13
CA GLY A 16 6.68 -3.30 14.04
C GLY A 16 5.17 -3.49 13.98
N SER A 17 4.35 -2.43 14.11
CA SER A 17 2.91 -2.55 13.91
C SER A 17 2.57 -2.81 12.44
N GLU A 18 1.57 -3.65 12.22
CA GLU A 18 0.97 -3.87 10.91
C GLU A 18 -0.55 -3.69 10.92
N ARG A 19 -1.07 -3.21 9.80
CA ARG A 19 -2.51 -3.11 9.50
C ARG A 19 -2.77 -3.71 8.14
N ARG A 20 -3.82 -4.52 8.03
CA ARG A 20 -4.24 -5.11 6.77
C ARG A 20 -5.62 -4.61 6.37
N SER A 21 -5.86 -4.43 5.08
CA SER A 21 -7.22 -4.25 4.57
C SER A 21 -7.96 -5.59 4.57
N GLU A 22 -9.28 -5.51 4.39
CA GLU A 22 -10.05 -6.66 3.92
C GLU A 22 -9.53 -7.12 2.55
N ALA A 23 -9.73 -8.40 2.27
CA ALA A 23 -9.32 -9.02 1.01
C ALA A 23 -10.33 -8.75 -0.10
N VAL A 24 -9.86 -8.25 -1.23
CA VAL A 24 -10.65 -8.13 -2.46
C VAL A 24 -10.35 -9.34 -3.34
N HIS A 25 -11.39 -10.06 -3.77
CA HIS A 25 -11.22 -11.29 -4.55
C HIS A 25 -11.56 -11.05 -6.02
N ILE A 26 -10.57 -11.23 -6.89
CA ILE A 26 -10.71 -11.01 -8.34
C ILE A 26 -10.12 -12.21 -9.08
N LYS A 27 -10.93 -12.85 -9.94
CA LYS A 27 -10.53 -14.06 -10.71
C LYS A 27 -9.92 -15.18 -9.81
N GLY A 28 -10.36 -15.27 -8.55
CA GLY A 28 -9.84 -16.23 -7.57
C GLY A 28 -8.57 -15.81 -6.82
N PHE A 29 -7.95 -14.68 -7.17
CA PHE A 29 -6.83 -14.09 -6.45
C PHE A 29 -7.32 -13.22 -5.30
N SER A 30 -6.64 -13.30 -4.15
CA SER A 30 -6.93 -12.48 -2.97
C SER A 30 -5.95 -11.32 -2.88
N TRP A 31 -6.45 -10.10 -2.99
CA TRP A 31 -5.68 -8.87 -2.96
C TRP A 31 -5.88 -8.14 -1.63
N LYS A 32 -4.79 -7.74 -0.98
CA LYS A 32 -4.82 -7.06 0.32
C LYS A 32 -3.80 -5.95 0.38
N ILE A 33 -4.11 -4.91 1.12
CA ILE A 33 -3.12 -3.95 1.58
C ILE A 33 -2.49 -4.47 2.86
N LEU A 34 -1.18 -4.31 2.99
CA LEU A 34 -0.48 -4.32 4.26
C LEU A 34 0.21 -2.96 4.46
N ALA A 35 -0.14 -2.26 5.53
CA ALA A 35 0.58 -1.08 5.99
C ALA A 35 1.43 -1.48 7.19
N GLN A 36 2.75 -1.33 7.08
CA GLN A 36 3.70 -1.73 8.11
C GLN A 36 4.56 -0.54 8.52
N ILE A 37 4.75 -0.37 9.82
CA ILE A 37 5.68 0.62 10.34
C ILE A 37 7.00 -0.05 10.61
N ARG A 38 8.05 0.43 9.96
CA ARG A 38 9.40 -0.09 10.13
C ARG A 38 10.36 1.02 10.55
N LYS A 39 11.47 0.59 11.12
CA LYS A 39 12.62 1.46 11.34
C LYS A 39 13.42 1.49 10.05
N ASN A 40 13.96 2.64 9.66
CA ASN A 40 14.93 2.67 8.57
C ASN A 40 16.12 1.76 8.92
N LEU A 41 16.42 0.79 8.07
CA LEU A 41 17.53 -0.13 8.25
C LEU A 41 18.85 0.41 7.64
N LEU A 42 18.77 1.47 6.82
CA LEU A 42 19.90 2.02 6.06
C LEU A 42 20.42 3.35 6.64
N GLY A 43 19.78 3.91 7.67
CA GLY A 43 20.13 5.19 8.29
C GLY A 43 20.69 5.07 9.71
N THR A 44 21.48 6.07 10.12
CA THR A 44 22.00 6.20 11.51
C THR A 44 20.92 6.62 12.51
N ASP A 45 19.86 7.25 12.02
CA ASP A 45 18.77 7.73 12.86
C ASP A 45 17.67 6.67 13.00
N ASN A 46 17.05 6.63 14.18
CA ASN A 46 15.88 5.80 14.48
C ASN A 46 14.61 6.30 13.75
N GLU A 47 14.77 6.71 12.50
CA GLU A 47 13.69 7.29 11.71
C GLU A 47 12.64 6.22 11.40
N LYS A 48 11.40 6.61 11.59
CA LYS A 48 10.23 5.78 11.42
C LYS A 48 9.76 5.90 9.96
N TRP A 49 9.52 4.76 9.35
CA TRP A 49 9.07 4.65 7.96
C TRP A 49 7.78 3.85 7.90
N MET A 50 6.95 4.18 6.92
CA MET A 50 5.74 3.45 6.62
C MET A 50 5.91 2.78 5.27
N ASP A 51 5.75 1.47 5.26
CA ASP A 51 5.67 0.70 4.04
C ASP A 51 4.23 0.32 3.77
N PHE A 52 3.86 0.47 2.51
CA PHE A 52 2.53 0.25 2.01
C PHE A 52 2.61 -0.77 0.89
N HIS A 53 2.10 -1.98 1.17
CA HIS A 53 2.26 -3.14 0.32
C HIS A 53 0.93 -3.54 -0.33
N LEU A 54 0.98 -3.91 -1.61
CA LEU A 54 -0.04 -4.72 -2.28
C LEU A 54 0.39 -6.18 -2.21
N LEU A 55 -0.39 -6.99 -1.49
CA LEU A 55 -0.22 -8.43 -1.42
C LEU A 55 -1.23 -9.11 -2.34
N CYS A 56 -0.75 -10.08 -3.12
CA CYS A 56 -1.59 -10.90 -3.98
C CYS A 56 -1.33 -12.38 -3.69
N ASP A 57 -2.36 -13.08 -3.22
CA ASP A 57 -2.33 -14.52 -2.97
C ASP A 57 -3.03 -15.26 -4.13
N ALA A 58 -2.32 -16.19 -4.78
CA ALA A 58 -2.89 -17.03 -5.84
C ALA A 58 -3.62 -18.26 -5.26
N PRO A 59 -4.73 -18.70 -5.87
CA PRO A 59 -5.30 -20.00 -5.54
C PRO A 59 -4.35 -21.11 -6.04
N LYS A 60 -4.33 -22.25 -5.35
CA LYS A 60 -3.41 -23.37 -5.68
C LYS A 60 -3.64 -23.91 -7.09
N GLU A 61 -4.86 -23.76 -7.59
CA GLU A 61 -5.33 -24.22 -8.90
C GLU A 61 -4.91 -23.30 -10.03
N ALA A 62 -4.46 -22.06 -9.75
CA ALA A 62 -4.10 -21.11 -10.79
C ALA A 62 -2.73 -21.40 -11.44
N LYS A 63 -1.99 -22.44 -11.00
CA LYS A 63 -0.70 -22.84 -11.57
C LYS A 63 -0.74 -22.75 -13.10
N ASN A 64 0.23 -22.04 -13.69
CA ASN A 64 0.38 -21.78 -15.13
C ASN A 64 -0.54 -20.69 -15.75
N CYS A 65 -1.32 -19.94 -14.98
CA CYS A 65 -1.95 -18.71 -15.47
C CYS A 65 -0.91 -17.57 -15.55
N SER A 66 -1.08 -16.63 -16.47
CA SER A 66 -0.38 -15.34 -16.44
C SER A 66 -1.40 -14.24 -16.67
N PHE A 67 -1.17 -13.10 -16.04
CA PHE A 67 -2.00 -11.92 -16.25
C PHE A 67 -1.15 -10.67 -16.07
N GLU A 68 -1.55 -9.60 -16.73
CA GLU A 68 -0.90 -8.30 -16.57
C GLU A 68 -1.59 -7.56 -15.42
N CYS A 69 -0.78 -6.93 -14.56
CA CYS A 69 -1.29 -6.16 -13.44
C CYS A 69 -0.60 -4.80 -13.40
N SER A 70 -1.38 -3.73 -13.26
CA SER A 70 -0.85 -2.44 -12.83
C SER A 70 -1.47 -2.06 -11.50
N ALA A 71 -0.70 -1.35 -10.68
CA ALA A 71 -1.10 -0.87 -9.37
C ALA A 71 -0.65 0.58 -9.21
N THR A 72 -1.57 1.47 -8.81
CA THR A 72 -1.26 2.84 -8.44
C THR A 72 -1.37 2.96 -6.93
N PHE A 73 -0.23 3.14 -6.26
CA PHE A 73 -0.16 3.39 -4.83
C PHE A 73 -0.52 4.84 -4.57
N ARG A 74 -1.46 5.07 -3.66
CA ARG A 74 -2.00 6.38 -3.37
C ARG A 74 -2.02 6.71 -1.89
N ILE A 75 -1.52 7.88 -1.53
CA ILE A 75 -1.71 8.47 -0.20
C ILE A 75 -2.72 9.60 -0.34
N VAL A 76 -3.89 9.42 0.28
CA VAL A 76 -5.03 10.32 0.09
C VAL A 76 -4.80 11.60 0.87
N SER A 77 -4.82 12.72 0.18
CA SER A 77 -4.76 14.05 0.77
C SER A 77 -5.96 14.29 1.68
N GLN A 78 -5.71 14.90 2.83
CA GLN A 78 -6.70 15.32 3.81
C GLN A 78 -6.96 16.83 3.74
N LYS A 79 -6.26 17.56 2.86
CA LYS A 79 -6.42 18.99 2.63
C LYS A 79 -7.19 19.23 1.33
N LYS A 80 -8.14 20.16 1.38
CA LYS A 80 -8.82 20.65 0.18
C LYS A 80 -7.78 21.28 -0.76
N ASP A 81 -7.92 20.99 -2.06
CA ASP A 81 -7.08 21.53 -3.14
C ASP A 81 -5.60 21.08 -3.11
N VAL A 82 -5.24 20.13 -2.24
CA VAL A 82 -3.95 19.43 -2.27
C VAL A 82 -4.18 18.05 -2.90
N PRO A 83 -3.46 17.70 -3.99
CA PRO A 83 -3.66 16.42 -4.67
C PRO A 83 -3.17 15.23 -3.83
N ASP A 84 -3.71 14.06 -4.12
CA ASP A 84 -3.19 12.80 -3.61
C ASP A 84 -1.76 12.57 -4.13
N PHE A 85 -0.90 11.96 -3.32
CA PHE A 85 0.33 11.37 -3.84
C PHE A 85 -0.02 10.11 -4.62
N ASN A 86 0.57 9.93 -5.80
CA ASN A 86 0.41 8.75 -6.63
C ASN A 86 1.79 8.24 -7.07
N ASP A 87 2.01 6.93 -6.95
CA ASP A 87 3.15 6.23 -7.51
C ASP A 87 2.66 5.00 -8.28
N GLU A 88 3.06 4.90 -9.55
CA GLU A 88 2.56 3.86 -10.45
C GLU A 88 3.56 2.71 -10.56
N PHE A 89 3.02 1.50 -10.47
CA PHE A 89 3.76 0.27 -10.65
C PHE A 89 3.09 -0.57 -11.73
N ASN A 90 3.87 -1.01 -12.73
CA ASN A 90 3.38 -1.87 -13.81
C ASN A 90 4.24 -3.14 -13.84
N ASP A 91 3.62 -4.32 -13.72
CA ASP A 91 4.36 -5.59 -13.74
C ASP A 91 3.54 -6.75 -14.32
N GLN A 92 4.25 -7.74 -14.83
CA GLN A 92 3.67 -8.95 -15.36
C GLN A 92 3.73 -10.05 -14.30
N LEU A 93 2.56 -10.46 -13.81
CA LEU A 93 2.47 -11.51 -12.80
C LEU A 93 2.53 -12.89 -13.47
N LEU A 94 3.69 -13.52 -13.33
CA LEU A 94 3.94 -14.90 -13.79
C LEU A 94 3.62 -15.88 -12.66
N ASN A 95 2.64 -16.77 -12.85
CA ASN A 95 2.19 -17.73 -11.82
C ASN A 95 3.11 -18.93 -11.60
N ASN A 96 4.42 -18.68 -11.60
CA ASN A 96 5.40 -19.56 -10.99
C ASN A 96 5.56 -19.30 -9.47
N LYS A 97 4.90 -18.25 -8.94
CA LYS A 97 4.87 -17.90 -7.51
C LYS A 97 3.44 -17.94 -7.00
N LEU A 98 3.26 -18.43 -5.77
CA LEU A 98 1.95 -18.48 -5.09
C LEU A 98 1.56 -17.15 -4.44
N SER A 99 2.50 -16.21 -4.33
CA SER A 99 2.27 -14.88 -3.80
C SER A 99 3.16 -13.84 -4.46
N TRP A 100 2.65 -12.61 -4.54
CA TRP A 100 3.41 -11.43 -4.96
C TRP A 100 3.20 -10.30 -3.98
N GLU A 101 4.21 -9.45 -3.92
CA GLU A 101 4.28 -8.31 -3.03
C GLU A 101 4.93 -7.14 -3.78
N PHE A 102 4.22 -6.02 -3.79
CA PHE A 102 4.70 -4.74 -4.29
C PHE A 102 4.58 -3.74 -3.16
N PHE A 103 5.50 -2.79 -3.04
CA PHE A 103 5.40 -1.81 -1.97
C PHE A 103 5.97 -0.46 -2.35
N HIS A 104 5.43 0.56 -1.68
CA HIS A 104 5.97 1.91 -1.63
C HIS A 104 6.33 2.24 -0.18
N SER A 105 7.40 3.00 0.02
CA SER A 105 7.92 3.40 1.33
C SER A 105 7.95 4.90 1.45
N ILE A 106 7.46 5.44 2.57
CA ILE A 106 7.49 6.87 2.87
C ILE A 106 7.96 7.11 4.31
N SER A 107 8.79 8.13 4.51
CA SER A 107 9.23 8.51 5.86
C SER A 107 8.08 9.13 6.64
N PHE A 108 8.07 8.95 7.96
CA PHE A 108 7.06 9.61 8.79
C PHE A 108 7.20 11.12 8.77
N ALA A 109 8.42 11.64 8.61
CA ALA A 109 8.66 13.07 8.48
C ALA A 109 7.90 13.67 7.29
N GLU A 110 7.94 13.01 6.14
CA GLU A 110 7.16 13.43 4.97
C GLU A 110 5.66 13.17 5.15
N LEU A 111 5.30 12.03 5.74
CA LEU A 111 3.90 11.64 5.91
C LEU A 111 3.10 12.61 6.79
N ILE A 112 3.74 13.14 7.84
CA ILE A 112 3.12 14.06 8.80
C ILE A 112 3.39 15.53 8.49
N ASP A 113 4.14 15.82 7.42
CA ASP A 113 4.41 17.20 6.98
C ASP A 113 3.07 17.91 6.73
N PRO A 114 2.77 19.00 7.47
CA PRO A 114 1.56 19.76 7.26
C PRO A 114 1.40 20.21 5.81
N GLU A 115 2.48 20.57 5.11
CA GLU A 115 2.43 21.09 3.74
C GLU A 115 2.00 20.02 2.73
N LYS A 116 2.35 18.76 2.98
CA LYS A 116 1.97 17.61 2.14
C LYS A 116 0.49 17.26 2.24
N GLY A 117 -0.14 17.53 3.39
CA GLY A 117 -1.57 17.34 3.58
C GLY A 117 -2.04 15.89 3.74
N PHE A 118 -1.14 14.91 3.80
CA PHE A 118 -1.49 13.47 3.88
C PHE A 118 -2.02 13.03 5.25
N TYR A 119 -1.69 13.77 6.31
CA TYR A 119 -2.03 13.42 7.69
C TYR A 119 -3.17 14.27 8.25
N ASN A 120 -4.23 13.61 8.70
CA ASN A 120 -5.30 14.24 9.47
C ASN A 120 -4.89 14.28 10.94
N LYS A 121 -4.45 15.45 11.40
CA LYS A 121 -4.00 15.68 12.79
C LYS A 121 -5.10 15.50 13.83
N SER A 122 -6.35 15.87 13.52
CA SER A 122 -7.47 15.73 14.48
C SER A 122 -7.88 14.29 14.72
N GLU A 123 -7.77 13.43 13.70
CA GLU A 123 -8.16 12.02 13.79
C GLU A 123 -6.98 11.07 14.02
N ASP A 124 -5.75 11.60 14.00
CA ASP A 124 -4.52 10.82 13.97
C ASP A 124 -4.56 9.75 12.88
N LYS A 125 -4.81 10.17 11.64
CA LYS A 125 -5.15 9.25 10.54
C LYS A 125 -4.45 9.59 9.23
N VAL A 126 -3.93 8.56 8.58
CA VAL A 126 -3.51 8.54 7.18
C VAL A 126 -4.38 7.53 6.45
N THR A 127 -4.81 7.87 5.23
CA THR A 127 -5.58 6.97 4.36
C THR A 127 -4.75 6.55 3.17
N LEU A 128 -4.55 5.26 3.04
CA LEU A 128 -3.82 4.62 1.95
C LEU A 128 -4.82 3.98 1.00
N ALA A 129 -4.59 4.09 -0.30
CA ALA A 129 -5.41 3.45 -1.33
C ALA A 129 -4.52 2.85 -2.42
N ILE A 130 -4.93 1.71 -2.99
CA ILE A 130 -4.30 1.15 -4.18
C ILE A 130 -5.39 0.92 -5.22
N ASP A 131 -5.20 1.48 -6.40
CA ASP A 131 -6.00 1.14 -7.58
C ASP A 131 -5.26 0.07 -8.36
N VAL A 132 -5.93 -1.05 -8.62
CA VAL A 132 -5.35 -2.20 -9.30
C VAL A 132 -6.13 -2.45 -10.57
N THR A 133 -5.41 -2.61 -11.68
CA THR A 133 -5.95 -3.01 -12.98
C THR A 133 -5.39 -4.38 -13.34
N VAL A 134 -6.26 -5.37 -13.47
CA VAL A 134 -5.91 -6.73 -13.90
C VAL A 134 -6.43 -6.97 -15.31
N LYS A 135 -5.56 -7.34 -16.24
CA LYS A 135 -5.92 -7.71 -17.62
C LYS A 135 -5.89 -9.23 -17.76
#